data_AF-A0A061CP84-F1
#
_entry.id   AF-A0A061CP84-F1
#
_cell.length_a   1.000
_cell.length_b   1.000
_cell.length_c   1.000
_cell.angle_alpha   90.00
_cell.angle_beta   90.00
_cell.angle_gamma   90.00
#
_symmetry.space_group_name_H-M   'P 1'
#
loop_
_entity.id
_entity.type
_entity.pdbx_description
1 polymer ?
#
loop_
_entity_poly.entity_id
_entity_poly.type
_entity_poly.pdbx_seq_one_letter_code
_entity_poly.pdbx_strand_id
1 'polypeptide(L)'
;MKVLALSSARREPDFSSVFQHLGQHVELDLRMLDKQAQRDLRSTLRGIDLSRYQRILLDLHFKHIFSQTGFLQGLPGLLIYEEDACQNYLQGSRWRGRFSRFYRALPNARVVATGAGVAEQLAAEGFAVSFIPKGYDPAMIYAETGERDIELGFIGRTGSAVYAERKALLEQLAANEPLQVLRTEPGEPYRKMLNRITYFVSADVGLGEYMAKNFEAMACGCVLLAWRQGREEEAIGLQDGHHLLLYSNIDELRGHLQRLRRDPVWAQGIADNGRCFVEQHVAHSQLARRLADELGKPPLPVSISGWRTLWSRLSPF
;
A
#
# COMPACT_ATOMS: atom_id res chain seq x y z
N MET A 1 8.01 -5.73 23.22
CA MET A 1 9.02 -4.96 22.47
C MET A 1 8.53 -3.54 22.32
N LYS A 2 9.38 -2.54 22.60
CA LYS A 2 9.08 -1.13 22.50
C LYS A 2 9.42 -0.58 21.12
N VAL A 3 8.44 0.06 20.48
CA VAL A 3 8.50 0.53 19.10
C VAL A 3 8.15 2.02 19.06
N LEU A 4 9.02 2.82 18.42
CA LEU A 4 8.67 4.19 18.03
C LEU A 4 8.12 4.14 16.60
N ALA A 5 6.85 4.49 16.41
CA ALA A 5 6.26 4.63 15.09
C ALA A 5 6.10 6.10 14.72
N LEU A 6 6.61 6.48 13.56
CA LEU A 6 6.43 7.81 12.98
C LEU A 6 5.50 7.68 11.78
N SER A 7 4.31 8.27 11.85
CA SER A 7 3.34 8.27 10.74
C SER A 7 2.93 9.69 10.36
N SER A 8 2.35 9.85 9.19
CA SER A 8 1.92 11.15 8.67
C SER A 8 0.58 11.59 9.27
N ALA A 9 0.51 12.79 9.86
CA ALA A 9 -0.70 13.31 10.54
C ALA A 9 -1.94 13.50 9.64
N ARG A 10 -1.76 13.52 8.32
CA ARG A 10 -2.83 13.61 7.31
C ARG A 10 -2.56 12.57 6.22
N ARG A 11 -2.48 11.31 6.63
CA ARG A 11 -2.28 10.18 5.73
C ARG A 11 -3.58 9.85 5.01
N GLU A 12 -3.51 9.58 3.71
CA GLU A 12 -4.61 9.02 2.92
C GLU A 12 -4.09 7.79 2.16
N PRO A 13 -4.65 6.58 2.40
CA PRO A 13 -5.71 6.27 3.37
C PRO A 13 -5.25 6.43 4.83
N ASP A 14 -6.20 6.63 5.75
CA ASP A 14 -5.91 6.76 7.19
C ASP A 14 -5.41 5.44 7.77
N PHE A 15 -4.27 5.47 8.46
CA PHE A 15 -3.62 4.30 9.08
C PHE A 15 -3.85 4.21 10.60
N SER A 16 -4.66 5.09 11.18
CA SER A 16 -4.92 5.11 12.62
C SER A 16 -5.37 3.73 13.15
N SER A 17 -6.24 3.04 12.41
CA SER A 17 -6.69 1.68 12.73
C SER A 17 -5.56 0.63 12.71
N VAL A 18 -4.61 0.74 11.77
CA VAL A 18 -3.40 -0.12 11.75
C VAL A 18 -2.60 0.06 13.03
N PHE A 19 -2.35 1.31 13.45
CA PHE A 19 -1.57 1.58 14.66
C PHE A 19 -2.30 1.18 15.95
N GLN A 20 -3.63 1.34 15.99
CA GLN A 20 -4.45 0.86 17.11
C GLN A 20 -4.29 -0.66 17.29
N HIS A 21 -4.41 -1.43 16.21
CA HIS A 21 -4.21 -2.87 16.27
C HIS A 21 -2.74 -3.24 16.53
N LEU A 22 -1.78 -2.51 15.96
CA LEU A 22 -0.35 -2.78 16.20
C LEU A 22 0.01 -2.60 17.68
N GLY A 23 -0.57 -1.61 18.36
CA GLY A 23 -0.40 -1.39 19.80
C GLY A 23 -0.92 -2.53 20.69
N GLN A 24 -1.70 -3.48 20.13
CA GLN A 24 -2.11 -4.70 20.84
C GLN A 24 -1.02 -5.79 20.80
N HIS A 25 -0.04 -5.67 19.89
CA HIS A 25 1.04 -6.64 19.71
C HIS A 25 2.40 -6.13 20.24
N VAL A 26 2.59 -4.82 20.31
CA VAL A 26 3.85 -4.18 20.75
C VAL A 26 3.59 -2.99 21.68
N GLU A 27 4.58 -2.62 22.49
CA GLU A 27 4.54 -1.37 23.25
C GLU A 27 4.84 -0.20 22.29
N LEU A 28 3.78 0.45 21.79
CA LEU A 28 3.84 1.44 20.72
C LEU A 28 3.87 2.87 21.27
N ASP A 29 4.92 3.63 20.92
CA ASP A 29 4.95 5.10 21.00
C ASP A 29 4.70 5.64 19.59
N LEU A 30 3.49 6.14 19.34
CA LEU A 30 3.10 6.68 18.04
C LEU A 30 3.28 8.20 18.01
N ARG A 31 3.99 8.71 16.99
CA ARG A 31 4.12 10.13 16.70
C ARG A 31 3.55 10.42 15.32
N MET A 32 2.46 11.19 15.31
CA MET A 32 1.88 11.74 14.08
C MET A 32 2.62 13.01 13.69
N LEU A 33 3.22 13.00 12.49
CA LEU A 33 4.09 14.06 11.99
C LEU A 33 3.42 14.82 10.85
N ASP A 34 3.39 16.14 10.98
CA ASP A 34 3.06 17.00 9.85
C ASP A 34 4.20 17.05 8.82
N LYS A 35 3.97 17.78 7.72
CA LYS A 35 4.95 17.91 6.63
C LYS A 35 6.28 18.53 7.09
N GLN A 36 6.27 19.46 8.04
CA GLN A 36 7.49 20.13 8.50
C GLN A 36 8.31 19.18 9.37
N ALA A 37 7.67 18.50 10.31
CA ALA A 37 8.29 17.48 11.15
C ALA A 37 8.88 16.33 10.30
N GLN A 38 8.16 15.87 9.28
CA GLN A 38 8.67 14.83 8.37
C GLN A 38 9.92 15.26 7.59
N ARG A 39 10.06 16.54 7.26
CA ARG A 39 11.20 17.07 6.48
C ARG A 39 12.46 17.30 7.30
N ASP A 40 12.34 17.30 8.63
CA ASP A 40 13.45 17.43 9.57
C ASP A 40 13.27 16.47 10.76
N LEU A 41 13.49 15.19 10.49
CA LEU A 41 13.37 14.14 11.49
C LEU A 41 14.42 14.28 12.59
N ARG A 42 15.59 14.85 12.29
CA ARG A 42 16.64 15.11 13.29
C ARG A 42 16.14 16.09 14.34
N SER A 43 15.51 17.19 13.92
CA SER A 43 14.93 18.16 14.85
C SER A 43 13.71 17.57 15.57
N THR A 44 12.85 16.86 14.84
CA THR A 44 11.63 16.22 15.39
C THR A 44 11.94 15.21 16.49
N LEU A 45 13.01 14.44 16.34
CA LEU A 45 13.43 13.43 17.32
C LEU A 45 14.42 13.97 18.36
N ARG A 46 14.69 15.27 18.37
CA ARG A 46 15.58 15.89 19.36
C ARG A 46 14.98 15.73 20.76
N GLY A 47 15.79 15.24 21.70
CA GLY A 47 15.36 15.02 23.09
C GLY A 47 14.59 13.72 23.31
N ILE A 48 14.36 12.93 22.25
CA ILE A 48 13.86 11.56 22.40
C ILE A 48 15.06 10.63 22.61
N ASP A 49 15.05 9.89 23.71
CA ASP A 49 16.03 8.85 23.98
C ASP A 49 15.76 7.62 23.11
N LEU A 50 16.34 7.64 21.90
CA LEU A 50 16.16 6.57 20.90
C LEU A 50 16.70 5.22 21.37
N SER A 51 17.58 5.18 22.37
CA SER A 51 18.15 3.93 22.91
C SER A 51 17.10 3.05 23.61
N ARG A 52 15.97 3.64 24.03
CA ARG A 52 14.87 2.92 24.68
C ARG A 52 14.03 2.08 23.73
N TYR A 53 14.09 2.37 22.43
CA TYR A 53 13.29 1.67 21.43
C TYR A 53 14.10 0.55 20.80
N GLN A 54 13.50 -0.64 20.71
CA GLN A 54 14.13 -1.76 20.01
C GLN A 54 13.91 -1.68 18.50
N ARG A 55 12.85 -0.99 18.06
CA ARG A 55 12.53 -0.75 16.65
C ARG A 55 12.04 0.66 16.43
N ILE A 56 12.31 1.18 15.24
CA ILE A 56 11.75 2.43 14.75
C ILE A 56 11.03 2.12 13.44
N LEU A 57 9.71 2.32 13.43
CA LEU A 57 8.85 2.15 12.26
C LEU A 57 8.62 3.51 11.60
N LEU A 58 8.94 3.62 10.31
CA LEU A 58 8.61 4.78 9.50
C LEU A 58 7.47 4.45 8.55
N ASP A 59 6.38 5.19 8.68
CA ASP A 59 5.25 5.26 7.78
C ASP A 59 5.09 6.70 7.26
N LEU A 60 6.10 7.16 6.53
CA LEU A 60 6.25 8.56 6.13
C LEU A 60 6.36 8.70 4.62
N HIS A 61 5.87 9.80 4.06
CA HIS A 61 5.95 10.02 2.62
C HIS A 61 7.41 10.09 2.15
N PHE A 62 7.78 9.22 1.21
CA PHE A 62 9.13 9.17 0.64
C PHE A 62 9.70 10.54 0.26
N LYS A 63 8.88 11.38 -0.39
CA LYS A 63 9.23 12.76 -0.83
C LYS A 63 9.66 13.71 0.30
N HIS A 64 9.44 13.35 1.57
CA HIS A 64 9.84 14.14 2.73
C HIS A 64 11.08 13.58 3.43
N ILE A 65 11.36 12.28 3.27
CA ILE A 65 12.45 11.59 3.98
C ILE A 65 13.65 11.26 3.09
N PHE A 66 13.49 11.22 1.76
CA PHE A 66 14.51 10.68 0.84
C PHE A 66 15.87 11.41 0.87
N SER A 67 15.92 12.66 1.35
CA SER A 67 17.15 13.46 1.48
C SER A 67 17.82 13.35 2.86
N GLN A 68 17.21 12.63 3.80
CA GLN A 68 17.64 12.58 5.21
C GLN A 68 18.43 11.30 5.55
N THR A 69 19.01 10.63 4.55
CA THR A 69 19.69 9.33 4.68
C THR A 69 20.79 9.33 5.75
N GLY A 70 21.58 10.40 5.86
CA GLY A 70 22.66 10.47 6.86
C GLY A 70 22.19 10.47 8.32
N PHE A 71 20.96 10.93 8.58
CA PHE A 71 20.31 10.79 9.89
C PHE A 71 19.69 9.39 10.04
N LEU A 72 18.91 8.96 9.04
CA LEU A 72 18.19 7.68 9.06
C LEU A 72 19.13 6.46 9.18
N GLN A 73 20.31 6.50 8.57
CA GLN A 73 21.32 5.43 8.67
C GLN A 73 21.79 5.21 10.12
N GLY A 74 21.69 6.23 10.98
CA GLY A 74 22.03 6.13 12.40
C GLY A 74 20.93 5.53 13.29
N LEU A 75 19.73 5.30 12.75
CA LEU A 75 18.60 4.80 13.54
C LEU A 75 18.71 3.28 13.75
N PRO A 76 18.66 2.78 14.99
CA PRO A 76 18.71 1.35 15.26
C PRO A 76 17.37 0.68 14.91
N GLY A 77 17.43 -0.55 14.40
CA GLY A 77 16.23 -1.37 14.17
C GLY A 77 15.20 -0.73 13.26
N LEU A 78 15.66 -0.03 12.22
CA LEU A 78 14.82 0.74 11.30
C LEU A 78 13.99 -0.19 10.40
N LEU A 79 12.66 -0.03 10.45
CA LEU A 79 11.69 -0.63 9.53
C LEU A 79 10.97 0.48 8.77
N ILE A 80 10.93 0.40 7.44
CA ILE A 80 10.24 1.37 6.58
C ILE A 80 9.07 0.65 5.93
N TYR A 81 7.84 1.11 6.20
CA TYR A 81 6.65 0.69 5.46
C TYR A 81 6.45 1.61 4.27
N GLU A 82 6.43 1.06 3.06
CA GLU A 82 6.43 1.82 1.81
C GLU A 82 5.32 1.38 0.86
N GLU A 83 4.39 2.29 0.59
CA GLU A 83 3.24 2.06 -0.30
C GLU A 83 3.47 2.53 -1.74
N ASP A 84 4.49 3.38 -1.96
CA ASP A 84 4.76 4.05 -3.23
C ASP A 84 5.99 3.49 -3.96
N ALA A 85 6.59 2.41 -3.46
CA ALA A 85 7.83 1.83 -4.00
C ALA A 85 7.74 1.42 -5.48
N CYS A 86 6.54 1.11 -5.99
CA CYS A 86 6.33 0.80 -7.41
C CYS A 86 6.85 1.92 -8.33
N GLN A 87 6.78 3.18 -7.87
CA GLN A 87 7.24 4.36 -8.60
C GLN A 87 8.75 4.34 -8.89
N ASN A 88 9.51 3.44 -8.24
CA ASN A 88 10.91 3.20 -8.54
C ASN A 88 11.14 2.59 -9.93
N TYR A 89 10.20 1.79 -10.41
CA TYR A 89 10.35 0.98 -11.63
C TYR A 89 9.51 1.50 -12.81
N LEU A 90 8.53 2.38 -12.53
CA LEU A 90 7.71 3.01 -13.58
C LEU A 90 8.52 3.95 -14.47
N GLN A 91 8.47 3.74 -15.78
CA GLN A 91 9.28 4.49 -16.75
C GLN A 91 9.03 6.01 -16.70
N GLY A 92 7.77 6.43 -16.57
CA GLY A 92 7.35 7.84 -16.52
C GLY A 92 7.39 8.47 -15.13
N SER A 93 7.86 7.75 -14.11
CA SER A 93 7.91 8.26 -12.74
C SER A 93 9.13 9.15 -12.52
N ARG A 94 8.91 10.33 -11.91
CA ARG A 94 10.01 11.19 -11.42
C ARG A 94 10.86 10.54 -10.32
N TRP A 95 10.34 9.46 -9.72
CA TRP A 95 11.00 8.71 -8.66
C TRP A 95 11.71 7.45 -9.16
N ARG A 96 11.76 7.24 -10.48
CA ARG A 96 12.46 6.11 -11.08
C ARG A 96 13.90 6.00 -10.55
N GLY A 97 14.26 4.83 -10.02
CA GLY A 97 15.55 4.50 -9.39
C GLY A 97 15.87 5.23 -8.08
N ARG A 98 15.00 6.14 -7.60
CA ARG A 98 15.29 6.95 -6.40
C ARG A 98 15.07 6.17 -5.11
N PHE A 99 14.13 5.23 -5.08
CA PHE A 99 13.93 4.35 -3.92
C PHE A 99 15.11 3.41 -3.76
N SER A 100 15.57 2.76 -4.85
CA SER A 100 16.78 1.92 -4.81
C SER A 100 18.00 2.68 -4.32
N ARG A 101 18.20 3.93 -4.78
CA ARG A 101 19.30 4.78 -4.29
C ARG A 101 19.16 5.11 -2.81
N PHE A 102 17.94 5.35 -2.35
CA PHE A 102 17.66 5.65 -0.95
C PHE A 102 17.92 4.44 -0.05
N TYR A 103 17.41 3.26 -0.38
CA TYR A 103 17.62 2.05 0.41
C TYR A 103 19.09 1.59 0.42
N ARG A 104 19.82 1.81 -0.67
CA ARG A 104 21.27 1.55 -0.70
C ARG A 104 22.05 2.41 0.30
N ALA A 105 21.56 3.61 0.62
CA ALA A 105 22.14 4.46 1.64
C ALA A 105 21.72 4.08 3.07
N LEU A 106 20.82 3.10 3.23
CA LEU A 106 20.27 2.62 4.50
C LEU A 106 20.46 1.09 4.63
N PRO A 107 21.70 0.57 4.65
CA PRO A 107 21.95 -0.87 4.68
C PRO A 107 21.43 -1.57 5.95
N ASN A 108 21.11 -0.80 6.99
CA ASN A 108 20.54 -1.27 8.25
C ASN A 108 19.00 -1.19 8.31
N ALA A 109 18.35 -0.73 7.23
CA ALA A 109 16.89 -0.66 7.16
C ALA A 109 16.30 -1.95 6.58
N ARG A 110 15.23 -2.44 7.21
CA ARG A 110 14.30 -3.38 6.59
C ARG A 110 13.19 -2.59 5.91
N VAL A 111 12.76 -3.03 4.74
CA VAL A 111 11.66 -2.42 3.99
C VAL A 111 10.49 -3.38 3.93
N VAL A 112 9.29 -2.88 4.15
CA VAL A 112 8.04 -3.57 3.82
C VAL A 112 7.47 -2.85 2.61
N ALA A 113 7.41 -3.53 1.47
CA ALA A 113 6.79 -3.01 0.26
C ALA A 113 5.39 -3.60 0.10
N THR A 114 4.49 -2.83 -0.53
CA THR A 114 3.09 -3.24 -0.71
C THR A 114 2.77 -3.96 -2.01
N GLY A 115 3.76 -4.13 -2.88
CA GLY A 115 3.65 -4.90 -4.12
C GLY A 115 4.60 -6.08 -4.07
N ALA A 116 4.12 -7.29 -4.36
CA ALA A 116 4.92 -8.51 -4.33
C ALA A 116 6.01 -8.46 -5.40
N GLY A 117 5.64 -8.08 -6.63
CA GLY A 117 6.61 -7.90 -7.72
C GLY A 117 7.63 -6.80 -7.42
N VAL A 118 7.21 -5.73 -6.74
CA VAL A 118 8.10 -4.64 -6.30
C VAL A 118 9.06 -5.13 -5.20
N ALA A 119 8.56 -5.91 -4.24
CA ALA A 119 9.37 -6.52 -3.19
C ALA A 119 10.41 -7.49 -3.75
N GLU A 120 10.03 -8.32 -4.73
CA GLU A 120 10.94 -9.23 -5.44
C GLU A 120 12.06 -8.46 -6.15
N GLN A 121 11.73 -7.38 -6.87
CA GLN A 121 12.74 -6.57 -7.55
C GLN A 121 13.71 -5.89 -6.56
N LEU A 122 13.19 -5.32 -5.48
CA LEU A 122 14.03 -4.72 -4.43
C LEU A 122 14.90 -5.78 -3.73
N ALA A 123 14.37 -6.97 -3.48
CA ALA A 123 15.13 -8.08 -2.91
C ALA A 123 16.23 -8.56 -3.87
N ALA A 124 15.96 -8.63 -5.18
CA ALA A 124 16.95 -8.96 -6.21
C ALA A 124 18.07 -7.90 -6.32
N GLU A 125 17.79 -6.65 -5.97
CA GLU A 125 18.81 -5.60 -5.81
C GLU A 125 19.66 -5.73 -4.53
N GLY A 126 19.34 -6.70 -3.66
CA GLY A 126 20.07 -6.99 -2.43
C GLY A 126 19.55 -6.26 -1.17
N PHE A 127 18.36 -5.68 -1.23
CA PHE A 127 17.74 -5.02 -0.07
C PHE A 127 17.00 -6.03 0.82
N ALA A 128 16.98 -5.76 2.13
CA ALA A 128 16.21 -6.56 3.08
C ALA A 128 14.72 -6.17 3.02
N VAL A 129 13.98 -6.81 2.13
CA VAL A 129 12.57 -6.46 1.86
C VAL A 129 11.63 -7.62 2.17
N SER A 130 10.45 -7.29 2.67
CA SER A 130 9.31 -8.19 2.73
C SER A 130 8.08 -7.56 2.07
N PHE A 131 7.10 -8.40 1.75
CA PHE A 131 5.85 -7.99 1.14
C PHE A 131 4.70 -8.07 2.16
N ILE A 132 3.92 -6.99 2.23
CA ILE A 132 2.60 -7.02 2.86
C ILE A 132 1.65 -6.21 1.97
N PRO A 133 0.54 -6.78 1.47
CA PRO A 133 -0.36 -6.04 0.59
C PRO A 133 -0.98 -4.83 1.29
N LYS A 134 -1.40 -3.85 0.50
CA LYS A 134 -2.23 -2.76 1.02
C LYS A 134 -3.49 -3.33 1.67
N GLY A 135 -3.97 -2.64 2.70
CA GLY A 135 -5.19 -3.03 3.42
C GLY A 135 -6.26 -1.95 3.36
N TYR A 136 -7.36 -2.22 4.06
CA TYR A 136 -8.44 -1.25 4.29
C TYR A 136 -8.93 -1.30 5.74
N ASP A 137 -9.60 -0.23 6.16
CA ASP A 137 -10.22 -0.15 7.47
C ASP A 137 -11.69 -0.64 7.42
N PRO A 138 -12.02 -1.80 8.01
CA PRO A 138 -13.40 -2.30 8.01
C PRO A 138 -14.37 -1.43 8.80
N ALA A 139 -13.89 -0.54 9.68
CA ALA A 139 -14.75 0.44 10.35
C ALA A 139 -15.21 1.57 9.42
N MET A 140 -14.45 1.84 8.36
CA MET A 140 -14.70 2.94 7.42
C MET A 140 -15.26 2.47 6.08
N ILE A 141 -14.87 1.26 5.64
CA ILE A 141 -15.24 0.69 4.35
C ILE A 141 -15.91 -0.65 4.59
N TYR A 142 -17.18 -0.74 4.24
CA TYR A 142 -18.02 -1.92 4.44
C TYR A 142 -19.19 -1.91 3.46
N ALA A 143 -19.73 -3.11 3.20
CA ALA A 143 -20.92 -3.29 2.40
C ALA A 143 -22.17 -2.79 3.14
N GLU A 144 -22.97 -1.99 2.44
CA GLU A 144 -24.26 -1.48 2.90
C GLU A 144 -25.40 -2.18 2.17
N THR A 145 -26.57 -2.17 2.79
CA THR A 145 -27.82 -2.56 2.13
C THR A 145 -28.29 -1.41 1.23
N GLY A 146 -28.54 -1.67 -0.05
CA GLY A 146 -29.03 -0.65 -0.96
C GLY A 146 -29.02 -1.11 -2.42
N GLU A 147 -29.64 -0.31 -3.28
CA GLU A 147 -29.58 -0.51 -4.72
C GLU A 147 -28.20 -0.11 -5.26
N ARG A 148 -27.64 -0.94 -6.15
CA ARG A 148 -26.43 -0.63 -6.92
C ARG A 148 -26.83 -0.09 -8.28
N ASP A 149 -26.97 1.22 -8.38
CA ASP A 149 -27.43 1.92 -9.59
C ASP A 149 -26.32 2.25 -10.59
N ILE A 150 -25.05 1.98 -10.25
CA ILE A 150 -23.91 2.12 -11.14
C ILE A 150 -23.45 0.72 -11.56
N GLU A 151 -23.69 0.34 -12.81
CA GLU A 151 -23.25 -0.98 -13.29
C GLU A 151 -21.72 -1.11 -13.28
N LEU A 152 -21.03 -0.17 -13.94
CA LEU A 152 -19.58 -0.25 -14.16
C LEU A 152 -18.90 1.04 -13.71
N GLY A 153 -18.02 0.95 -12.71
CA GLY A 153 -17.41 2.12 -12.09
C GLY A 153 -15.89 2.03 -11.96
N PHE A 154 -15.22 3.17 -12.10
CA PHE A 154 -13.84 3.38 -11.68
C PHE A 154 -13.79 4.65 -10.82
N ILE A 155 -13.20 4.57 -9.63
CA ILE A 155 -12.94 5.77 -8.81
C ILE A 155 -11.44 6.06 -8.82
N GLY A 156 -11.07 7.27 -9.28
CA GLY A 156 -9.68 7.71 -9.19
C GLY A 156 -9.27 8.79 -10.19
N ARG A 157 -7.98 9.14 -10.13
CA ARG A 157 -7.37 10.13 -11.02
C ARG A 157 -6.81 9.47 -12.29
N THR A 158 -7.03 10.12 -13.43
CA THR A 158 -6.56 9.70 -14.77
C THR A 158 -5.53 10.65 -15.39
N GLY A 159 -5.27 11.82 -14.78
CA GLY A 159 -4.53 12.92 -15.41
C GLY A 159 -3.01 12.94 -15.25
N SER A 160 -2.35 11.88 -14.76
CA SER A 160 -0.88 11.86 -14.63
C SER A 160 -0.24 11.18 -15.85
N ALA A 161 0.93 11.65 -16.29
CA ALA A 161 1.71 10.99 -17.34
C ALA A 161 2.09 9.53 -16.99
N VAL A 162 2.21 9.22 -15.69
CA VAL A 162 2.42 7.85 -15.17
C VAL A 162 1.23 6.93 -15.47
N TYR A 163 0.06 7.50 -15.75
CA TYR A 163 -1.20 6.77 -15.97
C TYR A 163 -1.67 6.82 -17.42
N ALA A 164 -0.77 7.02 -18.39
CA ALA A 164 -1.15 7.04 -19.81
C ALA A 164 -1.87 5.75 -20.25
N GLU A 165 -1.35 4.59 -19.84
CA GLU A 165 -1.95 3.28 -20.14
C GLU A 165 -3.31 3.09 -19.45
N ARG A 166 -3.41 3.45 -18.16
CA ARG A 166 -4.69 3.49 -17.43
C ARG A 166 -5.71 4.36 -18.15
N LYS A 167 -5.32 5.56 -18.57
CA LYS A 167 -6.20 6.51 -19.25
C LYS A 167 -6.70 5.91 -20.56
N ALA A 168 -5.80 5.39 -21.39
CA ALA A 168 -6.14 4.75 -22.66
C ALA A 168 -7.11 3.57 -22.47
N LEU A 169 -6.85 2.71 -21.48
CA LEU A 169 -7.74 1.59 -21.14
C LEU A 169 -9.14 2.06 -20.75
N LEU A 170 -9.25 3.04 -19.85
CA LEU A 170 -10.54 3.56 -19.38
C LEU A 170 -11.32 4.28 -20.51
N GLU A 171 -10.63 5.05 -21.37
CA GLU A 171 -11.24 5.72 -22.52
C GLU A 171 -11.78 4.73 -23.54
N GLN A 172 -11.00 3.70 -23.88
CA GLN A 172 -11.43 2.65 -24.80
C GLN A 172 -12.59 1.82 -24.22
N LEU A 173 -12.58 1.55 -22.91
CA LEU A 173 -13.68 0.86 -22.23
C LEU A 173 -14.95 1.72 -22.22
N ALA A 174 -14.86 3.01 -21.85
CA ALA A 174 -15.99 3.94 -21.85
C ALA A 174 -16.60 4.19 -23.23
N ALA A 175 -15.85 3.96 -24.31
CA ALA A 175 -16.37 4.03 -25.67
C ALA A 175 -17.29 2.84 -26.03
N ASN A 176 -17.22 1.73 -25.30
CA ASN A 176 -17.91 0.48 -25.64
C ASN A 176 -18.84 -0.05 -24.53
N GLU A 177 -18.66 0.42 -23.30
CA GLU A 177 -19.38 -0.01 -22.10
C GLU A 177 -19.79 1.22 -21.28
N PRO A 178 -20.84 1.15 -20.46
CA PRO A 178 -21.35 2.28 -19.67
C PRO A 178 -20.47 2.56 -18.42
N LEU A 179 -19.16 2.67 -18.62
CA LEU A 179 -18.19 2.96 -17.56
C LEU A 179 -18.38 4.39 -17.03
N GLN A 180 -18.58 4.51 -15.72
CA GLN A 180 -18.51 5.78 -15.02
C GLN A 180 -17.12 5.98 -14.40
N VAL A 181 -16.40 7.01 -14.87
CA VAL A 181 -15.12 7.45 -14.29
C VAL A 181 -15.41 8.54 -13.27
N LEU A 182 -15.28 8.18 -11.99
CA LEU A 182 -15.80 8.94 -10.85
C LEU A 182 -14.68 9.53 -9.99
N ARG A 183 -15.04 10.56 -9.22
CA ARG A 183 -14.22 11.14 -8.15
C ARG A 183 -15.08 11.36 -6.92
N THR A 184 -14.46 11.20 -5.76
CA THR A 184 -15.11 11.37 -4.47
C THR A 184 -14.14 12.02 -3.50
N GLU A 185 -14.69 12.71 -2.50
CA GLU A 185 -13.93 13.04 -1.30
C GLU A 185 -13.69 11.75 -0.47
N PRO A 186 -12.57 11.65 0.28
CA PRO A 186 -12.32 10.53 1.18
C PRO A 186 -13.41 10.36 2.26
N GLY A 187 -13.47 9.17 2.87
CA GLY A 187 -14.39 8.86 3.97
C GLY A 187 -15.77 8.40 3.50
N GLU A 188 -16.83 8.87 4.18
CA GLU A 188 -18.21 8.43 3.92
C GLU A 188 -18.67 8.62 2.46
N PRO A 189 -18.40 9.76 1.78
CA PRO A 189 -18.80 9.92 0.38
C PRO A 189 -18.18 8.87 -0.55
N TYR A 190 -16.92 8.51 -0.31
CA TYR A 190 -16.24 7.46 -1.05
C TYR A 190 -16.84 6.08 -0.80
N ARG A 191 -17.08 5.72 0.47
CA ARG A 191 -17.74 4.44 0.81
C ARG A 191 -19.13 4.33 0.17
N LYS A 192 -19.94 5.39 0.27
CA LYS A 192 -21.29 5.43 -0.34
C LYS A 192 -21.22 5.26 -1.86
N MET A 193 -20.23 5.88 -2.50
CA MET A 193 -20.04 5.71 -3.95
C MET A 193 -19.65 4.26 -4.31
N LEU A 194 -18.73 3.63 -3.56
CA LEU A 194 -18.38 2.23 -3.77
C LEU A 194 -19.61 1.31 -3.64
N ASN A 195 -20.47 1.55 -2.65
CA ASN A 195 -21.69 0.76 -2.43
C ASN A 195 -22.75 0.92 -3.54
N ARG A 196 -22.64 1.92 -4.41
CA ARG A 196 -23.51 2.07 -5.59
C ARG A 196 -23.02 1.30 -6.81
N ILE A 197 -21.75 0.88 -6.82
CA ILE A 197 -21.11 0.24 -7.97
C ILE A 197 -21.32 -1.28 -7.92
N THR A 198 -21.72 -1.89 -9.03
CA THR A 198 -21.84 -3.36 -9.16
C THR A 198 -20.51 -3.99 -9.55
N TYR A 199 -19.89 -3.49 -10.63
CA TYR A 199 -18.62 -3.96 -11.15
C TYR A 199 -17.58 -2.86 -11.05
N PHE A 200 -16.55 -3.07 -10.24
CA PHE A 200 -15.47 -2.10 -10.08
C PHE A 200 -14.30 -2.47 -10.99
N VAL A 201 -13.92 -1.53 -11.86
CA VAL A 201 -12.76 -1.70 -12.74
C VAL A 201 -11.51 -1.23 -12.02
N SER A 202 -10.57 -2.14 -11.77
CA SER A 202 -9.20 -1.79 -11.39
C SER A 202 -8.34 -1.64 -12.64
N ALA A 203 -7.87 -0.41 -12.87
CA ALA A 203 -7.01 -0.03 -13.99
C ALA A 203 -5.59 0.30 -13.51
N ASP A 204 -5.01 -0.59 -12.71
CA ASP A 204 -3.66 -0.47 -12.14
C ASP A 204 -2.59 -1.01 -13.12
N VAL A 205 -2.72 -0.62 -14.39
CA VAL A 205 -1.86 -1.09 -15.49
C VAL A 205 -0.41 -0.70 -15.24
N GLY A 206 0.48 -1.69 -15.32
CA GLY A 206 1.93 -1.51 -15.22
C GLY A 206 2.46 -1.18 -13.82
N LEU A 207 1.62 -1.19 -12.78
CA LEU A 207 2.04 -0.83 -11.41
C LEU A 207 2.77 -1.97 -10.69
N GLY A 208 2.51 -3.22 -11.05
CA GLY A 208 3.10 -4.39 -10.39
C GLY A 208 2.60 -4.59 -8.96
N GLU A 209 1.46 -3.98 -8.62
CA GLU A 209 0.78 -4.10 -7.33
C GLU A 209 -0.69 -3.68 -7.43
N TYR A 210 -1.50 -4.08 -6.45
CA TYR A 210 -2.87 -3.60 -6.31
C TYR A 210 -2.99 -2.41 -5.36
N MET A 211 -3.78 -1.42 -5.77
CA MET A 211 -4.11 -0.27 -4.93
C MET A 211 -5.19 -0.62 -3.90
N ALA A 212 -5.18 0.08 -2.75
CA ALA A 212 -6.13 -0.15 -1.65
C ALA A 212 -7.60 -0.15 -2.12
N LYS A 213 -7.95 0.73 -3.08
CA LYS A 213 -9.28 0.80 -3.71
C LYS A 213 -9.82 -0.52 -4.26
N ASN A 214 -8.96 -1.44 -4.66
CA ASN A 214 -9.38 -2.73 -5.16
C ASN A 214 -9.97 -3.57 -4.01
N PHE A 215 -9.31 -3.58 -2.85
CA PHE A 215 -9.80 -4.25 -1.65
C PHE A 215 -10.99 -3.52 -1.03
N GLU A 216 -10.98 -2.18 -1.06
CA GLU A 216 -12.12 -1.37 -0.61
C GLU A 216 -13.38 -1.63 -1.44
N ALA A 217 -13.25 -1.76 -2.77
CA ALA A 217 -14.36 -2.11 -3.64
C ALA A 217 -14.89 -3.54 -3.35
N MET A 218 -14.00 -4.50 -3.16
CA MET A 218 -14.38 -5.87 -2.76
C MET A 218 -15.10 -5.87 -1.41
N ALA A 219 -14.60 -5.12 -0.41
CA ALA A 219 -15.22 -5.01 0.91
C ALA A 219 -16.61 -4.37 0.86
N CYS A 220 -16.82 -3.42 -0.06
CA CYS A 220 -18.13 -2.84 -0.36
C CYS A 220 -19.01 -3.74 -1.23
N GLY A 221 -18.61 -4.98 -1.55
CA GLY A 221 -19.42 -5.96 -2.28
C GLY A 221 -19.45 -5.79 -3.79
N CYS A 222 -18.49 -5.08 -4.40
CA CYS A 222 -18.35 -5.03 -5.84
C CYS A 222 -17.74 -6.33 -6.37
N VAL A 223 -18.12 -6.77 -7.57
CA VAL A 223 -17.26 -7.68 -8.35
C VAL A 223 -16.06 -6.87 -8.82
N LEU A 224 -14.87 -7.29 -8.45
CA LEU A 224 -13.64 -6.67 -8.90
C LEU A 224 -13.23 -7.23 -10.27
N LEU A 225 -13.13 -6.35 -11.27
CA LEU A 225 -12.49 -6.61 -12.56
C LEU A 225 -11.08 -6.02 -12.49
N ALA A 226 -10.04 -6.83 -12.38
CA ALA A 226 -8.69 -6.32 -12.15
C ALA A 226 -7.67 -6.62 -13.25
N TRP A 227 -6.83 -5.63 -13.53
CA TRP A 227 -5.66 -5.82 -14.38
C TRP A 227 -4.74 -6.88 -13.76
N ARG A 228 -4.29 -7.82 -14.58
CA ARG A 228 -3.37 -8.89 -14.20
C ARG A 228 -1.98 -8.33 -13.89
N GLN A 229 -1.50 -8.52 -12.67
CA GLN A 229 -0.17 -8.10 -12.21
C GLN A 229 0.86 -9.22 -12.31
N GLY A 230 0.42 -10.49 -12.28
CA GLY A 230 1.24 -11.68 -12.43
C GLY A 230 1.61 -12.31 -11.09
N ARG A 231 2.47 -11.65 -10.29
CA ARG A 231 2.93 -12.17 -8.98
C ARG A 231 2.03 -11.79 -7.82
N GLU A 232 1.27 -10.70 -7.98
CA GLU A 232 0.51 -10.09 -6.91
C GLU A 232 -0.63 -11.00 -6.42
N GLU A 233 -1.32 -11.64 -7.36
CA GLU A 233 -2.48 -12.46 -7.10
C GLU A 233 -2.13 -13.66 -6.24
N GLU A 234 -1.10 -14.42 -6.63
CA GLU A 234 -0.58 -15.57 -5.88
C GLU A 234 -0.07 -15.16 -4.50
N ALA A 235 0.71 -14.08 -4.42
CA ALA A 235 1.30 -13.62 -3.16
C ALA A 235 0.25 -13.15 -2.14
N ILE A 236 -0.87 -12.60 -2.61
CA ILE A 236 -1.99 -12.20 -1.75
C ILE A 236 -2.87 -13.41 -1.42
N GLY A 237 -3.00 -14.38 -2.34
CA GLY A 237 -3.95 -15.50 -2.26
C GLY A 237 -5.25 -15.25 -3.03
N LEU A 238 -5.25 -14.28 -3.94
CA LEU A 238 -6.39 -13.98 -4.82
C LEU A 238 -6.50 -15.01 -5.96
N GLN A 239 -7.74 -15.37 -6.32
CA GLN A 239 -8.02 -16.41 -7.31
C GLN A 239 -8.98 -15.87 -8.38
N ASP A 240 -8.57 -16.02 -9.64
CA ASP A 240 -9.37 -15.65 -10.81
C ASP A 240 -10.63 -16.51 -10.93
N GLY A 241 -11.76 -15.90 -11.24
CA GLY A 241 -13.05 -16.59 -11.32
C GLY A 241 -13.68 -16.97 -9.98
N HIS A 242 -12.98 -16.70 -8.85
CA HIS A 242 -13.46 -16.99 -7.51
C HIS A 242 -13.56 -15.73 -6.64
N HIS A 243 -12.45 -15.00 -6.42
CA HIS A 243 -12.44 -13.77 -5.62
C HIS A 243 -12.61 -12.51 -6.48
N LEU A 244 -12.16 -12.57 -7.73
CA LEU A 244 -12.22 -11.48 -8.70
C LEU A 244 -12.17 -12.04 -10.13
N LEU A 245 -12.26 -11.17 -11.13
CA LEU A 245 -12.03 -11.51 -12.52
C LEU A 245 -10.85 -10.72 -13.06
N LEU A 246 -9.83 -11.43 -13.52
CA LEU A 246 -8.62 -10.83 -14.04
C LEU A 246 -8.71 -10.61 -15.54
N TYR A 247 -8.09 -9.53 -16.03
CA TYR A 247 -7.97 -9.26 -17.46
C TYR A 247 -6.61 -8.67 -17.83
N SER A 248 -6.21 -8.84 -19.08
CA SER A 248 -4.98 -8.29 -19.66
C SER A 248 -5.23 -7.44 -20.91
N ASN A 249 -6.49 -7.36 -21.37
CA ASN A 249 -6.93 -6.50 -22.46
C ASN A 249 -8.44 -6.22 -22.36
N ILE A 250 -8.92 -5.32 -23.22
CA ILE A 250 -10.34 -4.88 -23.21
C ILE A 250 -11.29 -5.98 -23.65
N ASP A 251 -10.91 -6.82 -24.61
CA ASP A 251 -11.79 -7.88 -25.10
C ASP A 251 -12.06 -8.92 -24.00
N GLU A 252 -11.04 -9.29 -23.22
CA GLU A 252 -11.18 -10.15 -22.04
C GLU A 252 -12.08 -9.50 -20.98
N LEU A 253 -11.87 -8.22 -20.67
CA LEU A 253 -12.72 -7.46 -19.74
C LEU A 253 -14.18 -7.45 -20.20
N ARG A 254 -14.43 -7.18 -21.47
CA ARG A 254 -15.79 -7.17 -22.05
C ARG A 254 -16.41 -8.57 -22.07
N GLY A 255 -15.61 -9.60 -22.30
CA GLY A 255 -16.05 -11.00 -22.16
C GLY A 255 -16.53 -11.31 -20.74
N HIS A 256 -15.79 -10.88 -19.72
CA HIS A 256 -16.20 -10.99 -18.32
C HIS A 256 -17.51 -10.25 -18.05
N LEU A 257 -17.66 -9.00 -18.51
CA LEU A 257 -18.89 -8.23 -18.35
C LEU A 257 -20.10 -8.94 -18.99
N GLN A 258 -19.95 -9.45 -20.21
CA GLN A 258 -21.02 -10.19 -20.88
C GLN A 258 -21.44 -11.43 -20.09
N ARG A 259 -20.48 -12.14 -19.50
CA ARG A 259 -20.76 -13.31 -18.67
C ARG A 259 -21.45 -12.93 -17.36
N LEU A 260 -20.96 -11.90 -16.65
CA LEU A 260 -21.55 -11.38 -15.42
C LEU A 260 -23.02 -10.97 -15.63
N ARG A 261 -23.31 -10.26 -16.74
CA ARG A 261 -24.68 -9.86 -17.10
C ARG A 261 -25.61 -11.03 -17.39
N ARG A 262 -25.08 -12.15 -17.93
CA ARG A 262 -25.85 -13.36 -18.25
C ARG A 262 -26.06 -14.27 -17.05
N ASP A 263 -25.20 -14.21 -16.05
CA ASP A 263 -25.25 -15.06 -14.86
C ASP A 263 -25.08 -14.22 -13.57
N PRO A 264 -26.18 -13.59 -13.09
CA PRO A 264 -26.16 -12.77 -11.88
C PRO A 264 -25.83 -13.58 -10.61
N VAL A 265 -26.14 -14.89 -10.59
CA VAL A 265 -25.85 -15.75 -9.43
C VAL A 265 -24.35 -15.97 -9.32
N TRP A 266 -23.68 -16.24 -10.44
CA TRP A 266 -22.22 -16.32 -10.48
C TRP A 266 -21.55 -14.99 -10.13
N ALA A 267 -22.07 -13.88 -10.65
CA ALA A 267 -21.58 -12.53 -10.31
C ALA A 267 -21.65 -12.27 -8.80
N GLN A 268 -22.79 -12.56 -8.17
CA GLN A 268 -22.98 -12.43 -6.73
C GLN A 268 -22.01 -13.34 -5.95
N GLY A 269 -21.82 -14.58 -6.42
CA GLY A 269 -20.85 -15.51 -5.84
C GLY A 269 -19.42 -14.95 -5.82
N ILE A 270 -18.97 -14.33 -6.92
CA ILE A 270 -17.65 -13.69 -6.96
C ILE A 270 -17.56 -12.51 -5.99
N ALA A 271 -18.57 -11.63 -5.97
CA ALA A 271 -18.60 -10.49 -5.06
C ALA A 271 -18.53 -10.93 -3.58
N ASP A 272 -19.31 -11.95 -3.21
CA ASP A 272 -19.32 -12.47 -1.84
C ASP A 272 -18.01 -13.15 -1.45
N ASN A 273 -17.45 -13.98 -2.33
CA ASN A 273 -16.15 -14.62 -2.09
C ASN A 273 -15.04 -13.57 -1.98
N GLY A 274 -15.04 -12.56 -2.86
CA GLY A 274 -14.10 -11.45 -2.82
C GLY A 274 -14.19 -10.66 -1.52
N ARG A 275 -15.39 -10.26 -1.12
CA ARG A 275 -15.64 -9.57 0.16
C ARG A 275 -15.14 -10.40 1.35
N CYS A 276 -15.56 -11.67 1.43
CA CYS A 276 -15.18 -12.57 2.51
C CYS A 276 -13.65 -12.72 2.59
N PHE A 277 -12.99 -12.87 1.44
CA PHE A 277 -11.54 -12.93 1.37
C PHE A 277 -10.87 -11.68 1.96
N VAL A 278 -11.31 -10.49 1.55
CA VAL A 278 -10.64 -9.25 1.99
C VAL A 278 -10.87 -8.96 3.47
N GLU A 279 -12.06 -9.24 3.99
CA GLU A 279 -12.38 -9.11 5.41
C GLU A 279 -11.48 -10.00 6.28
N GLN A 280 -11.17 -11.20 5.82
CA GLN A 280 -10.35 -12.16 6.54
C GLN A 280 -8.85 -11.90 6.42
N HIS A 281 -8.37 -11.39 5.28
CA HIS A 281 -6.94 -11.43 4.93
C HIS A 281 -6.25 -10.08 4.75
N VAL A 282 -6.98 -9.01 4.40
CA VAL A 282 -6.37 -7.70 4.07
C VAL A 282 -6.94 -6.53 4.89
N ALA A 283 -7.75 -6.79 5.91
CA ALA A 283 -8.15 -5.77 6.88
C ALA A 283 -6.93 -5.18 7.62
N HIS A 284 -7.03 -3.94 8.09
CA HIS A 284 -5.97 -3.26 8.85
C HIS A 284 -5.48 -4.04 10.08
N SER A 285 -6.33 -4.85 10.72
CA SER A 285 -5.92 -5.76 11.80
C SER A 285 -4.93 -6.83 11.33
N GLN A 286 -5.10 -7.37 10.12
CA GLN A 286 -4.17 -8.32 9.53
C GLN A 286 -2.86 -7.65 9.10
N LEU A 287 -2.94 -6.44 8.54
CA LEU A 287 -1.77 -5.62 8.24
C LEU A 287 -0.94 -5.34 9.51
N ALA A 288 -1.60 -4.93 10.59
CA ALA A 288 -0.96 -4.68 11.88
C ALA A 288 -0.26 -5.92 12.44
N ARG A 289 -0.91 -7.10 12.37
CA ARG A 289 -0.30 -8.38 12.78
C ARG A 289 0.96 -8.69 11.97
N ARG A 290 0.91 -8.58 10.64
CA ARG A 290 2.07 -8.84 9.77
C ARG A 290 3.19 -7.82 10.01
N LEU A 291 2.87 -6.56 10.27
CA LEU A 291 3.86 -5.55 10.68
C LEU A 291 4.50 -5.88 12.02
N ALA A 292 3.74 -6.39 12.99
CA ALA A 292 4.29 -6.86 14.26
C ALA A 292 5.28 -8.01 14.06
N ASP A 293 4.96 -8.96 13.17
CA ASP A 293 5.86 -10.06 12.80
C ASP A 293 7.17 -9.54 12.19
N GLU A 294 7.10 -8.57 11.27
CA GLU A 294 8.28 -7.93 10.69
C GLU A 294 9.12 -7.15 11.71
N LEU A 295 8.48 -6.45 12.63
CA LEU A 295 9.15 -5.77 13.74
C LEU A 295 9.83 -6.78 14.67
N GLY A 296 9.25 -7.97 14.86
CA GLY A 296 9.79 -9.04 15.68
C GLY A 296 11.09 -9.66 15.12
N LYS A 297 11.32 -9.57 13.81
CA LYS A 297 12.55 -10.10 13.19
C LYS A 297 13.80 -9.38 13.71
N PRO A 298 14.96 -10.06 13.85
CA PRO A 298 16.19 -9.43 14.30
C PRO A 298 16.55 -8.17 13.48
N PRO A 299 17.04 -7.10 14.13
CA PRO A 299 17.44 -5.89 13.45
C PRO A 299 18.67 -6.17 12.58
N LEU A 300 18.77 -5.47 11.46
CA LEU A 300 19.97 -5.53 10.63
C LEU A 300 21.13 -4.80 11.33
N PRO A 301 22.38 -5.28 11.18
CA PRO A 301 23.52 -4.64 11.78
C PRO A 301 23.68 -3.21 11.24
N VAL A 302 23.92 -2.26 12.15
CA VAL A 302 24.25 -0.89 11.78
C VAL A 302 25.65 -0.88 11.20
N SER A 303 25.79 -0.59 9.90
CA SER A 303 27.10 -0.32 9.30
C SER A 303 27.60 1.03 9.80
N ILE A 304 28.39 1.00 10.87
CA ILE A 304 29.11 2.16 11.37
C ILE A 304 30.24 2.41 10.38
N SER A 305 30.16 3.49 9.60
CA SER A 305 31.29 3.91 8.78
C SER A 305 32.51 4.11 9.68
N GLY A 306 33.70 3.66 9.24
CA GLY A 306 34.92 3.66 10.07
C GLY A 306 35.25 5.00 10.75
N TRP A 307 34.79 6.11 10.18
CA TRP A 307 34.89 7.46 10.73
C TRP A 307 34.05 7.68 12.00
N ARG A 308 32.83 7.11 12.07
CA ARG A 308 32.00 7.14 13.29
C ARG A 308 32.55 6.21 14.37
N THR A 309 33.16 5.09 13.99
CA THR A 309 33.86 4.17 14.91
C THR A 309 35.08 4.87 15.53
N LEU A 310 35.81 5.66 14.74
CA LEU A 310 36.92 6.48 15.23
C LEU A 310 36.44 7.55 16.23
N TRP A 311 35.36 8.26 15.92
CA TRP A 311 34.79 9.28 16.80
C TRP A 311 34.19 8.70 18.09
N SER A 312 33.52 7.55 18.03
CA SER A 312 33.03 6.85 19.23
C SER A 312 34.15 6.36 20.15
N ARG A 313 35.38 6.20 19.62
CA ARG A 313 36.58 5.88 20.41
C ARG A 313 37.31 7.12 20.93
N LEU A 314 37.04 8.30 20.38
CA LEU A 314 37.70 9.56 20.73
C LEU A 314 36.84 10.50 21.59
N SER A 315 35.53 10.25 21.70
CA SER A 315 34.64 10.93 22.64
C SER A 315 33.78 9.92 23.41
N PRO A 316 34.18 9.50 24.62
CA PRO A 316 33.34 8.72 25.51
C PRO A 316 32.46 9.66 26.35
N PHE A 317 31.60 10.46 25.71
CA PHE A 317 30.57 11.27 26.35
C PHE A 317 29.39 11.47 25.39
#